data_AF-A0A5J5EVQ2-F1
#
_entry.id   AF-A0A5J5EVQ2-F1
#
_cell.length_a   1.000
_cell.length_b   1.000
_cell.length_c   1.000
_cell.angle_alpha   90.00
_cell.angle_beta   90.00
_cell.angle_gamma   90.00
#
_symmetry.space_group_name_H-M   'P 1'
#
loop_
_entity.id
_entity.type
_entity.pdbx_description
1 polymer ?
#
loop_
_entity_poly.entity_id
_entity_poly.type
_entity_poly.pdbx_seq_one_letter_code
_entity_poly.pdbx_strand_id
1 'polypeptide(L)'
;MATSVSAKLASYRPHASDDKTRTILDAFVRYLPEDGARNVSDDILSCDSDSEMRQLASHLLTAVLVPMKAHGRVQLASESPRIGAECGIEEIASELRESAASDEDQVWLKTACLRRDGNSCVISGYYDVNEAMKAQLPESDIPRATVFTEVTPIFPFSLGNFSEPEISNTSTVWEALYRCFPSIRSRDKFSPRKVNSTCNTMIMQLSLDLAFKRYTLTLEPTGTENNYRVVRYPGFPTIHNRDIPPTGEVTLTAHNDPYNLLNLPSSSLLEAHAAIAKILHVTGMGRHIEKVLEERRKIPCLETEGTTDLQSLLMVF
;
A
#
# COMPACT_ATOMS: atom_id res chain seq x y z
N MET A 1 -11.47 -22.57 -13.17
CA MET A 1 -10.61 -22.14 -12.05
C MET A 1 -11.43 -21.74 -10.82
N ALA A 2 -12.30 -20.71 -10.91
CA ALA A 2 -13.08 -20.20 -9.78
C ALA A 2 -13.84 -21.28 -8.97
N THR A 3 -14.55 -22.20 -9.63
CA THR A 3 -15.30 -23.29 -8.96
C THR A 3 -14.39 -24.25 -8.17
N SER A 4 -13.16 -24.47 -8.65
CA SER A 4 -12.19 -25.36 -8.00
C SER A 4 -11.61 -24.72 -6.73
N VAL A 5 -11.30 -23.42 -6.79
CA VAL A 5 -10.80 -22.66 -5.64
C VAL A 5 -11.87 -22.58 -4.55
N SER A 6 -13.12 -22.27 -4.92
CA SER A 6 -14.24 -22.25 -3.96
C SER A 6 -14.45 -23.61 -3.27
N ALA A 7 -14.31 -24.72 -4.00
CA ALA A 7 -14.41 -26.06 -3.42
C ALA A 7 -13.25 -26.35 -2.45
N LYS A 8 -12.00 -26.00 -2.82
CA LYS A 8 -10.81 -26.15 -1.96
C LYS A 8 -10.95 -25.34 -0.66
N LEU A 9 -11.35 -24.07 -0.77
CA LEU A 9 -11.61 -23.21 0.38
C LEU A 9 -12.77 -23.70 1.26
N ALA A 10 -13.78 -24.35 0.66
CA ALA A 10 -14.89 -24.94 1.41
C ALA A 10 -14.49 -26.22 2.16
N SER A 11 -13.48 -26.96 1.68
CA SER A 11 -12.97 -28.16 2.36
C SER A 11 -12.00 -27.88 3.52
N TYR A 12 -11.45 -26.66 3.60
CA TYR A 12 -10.52 -26.25 4.65
C TYR A 12 -11.13 -26.42 6.05
N ARG A 13 -10.38 -27.05 6.97
CA ARG A 13 -10.80 -27.21 8.37
C ARG A 13 -10.04 -26.20 9.27
N PRO A 14 -10.75 -25.23 9.86
CA PRO A 14 -10.16 -24.29 10.81
C PRO A 14 -9.53 -25.02 12.00
N HIS A 15 -8.33 -24.60 12.39
CA HIS A 15 -7.64 -25.17 13.55
C HIS A 15 -8.14 -24.56 14.88
N ALA A 16 -8.68 -23.34 14.83
CA ALA A 16 -9.24 -22.60 15.96
C ALA A 16 -10.49 -21.80 15.53
N SER A 17 -11.26 -21.30 16.50
CA SER A 17 -12.50 -20.54 16.24
C SER A 17 -12.27 -19.16 15.62
N ASP A 18 -11.08 -18.61 15.78
CA ASP A 18 -10.63 -17.31 15.29
C ASP A 18 -9.71 -17.41 14.06
N ASP A 19 -9.49 -18.62 13.55
CA ASP A 19 -8.73 -18.88 12.32
C ASP A 19 -9.36 -18.17 11.12
N LYS A 20 -8.61 -17.23 10.54
CA LYS A 20 -9.05 -16.42 9.41
C LYS A 20 -8.50 -16.87 8.06
N THR A 21 -7.81 -18.00 7.99
CA THR A 21 -7.18 -18.54 6.78
C THR A 21 -8.13 -18.51 5.59
N ARG A 22 -9.30 -19.14 5.70
CA ARG A 22 -10.30 -19.16 4.62
C ARG A 22 -10.74 -17.77 4.20
N THR A 23 -11.01 -16.89 5.16
CA THR A 23 -11.48 -15.52 4.91
C THR A 23 -10.42 -14.68 4.21
N ILE A 24 -9.16 -14.83 4.59
CA ILE A 24 -8.02 -14.14 3.97
C ILE A 24 -7.85 -14.62 2.53
N LEU A 25 -7.72 -15.93 2.32
CA LEU A 25 -7.51 -16.49 0.98
C LEU A 25 -8.67 -16.15 0.02
N ASP A 26 -9.92 -16.25 0.48
CA ASP A 26 -11.11 -15.83 -0.29
C ASP A 26 -11.07 -14.34 -0.66
N ALA A 27 -10.67 -13.47 0.29
CA ALA A 27 -10.59 -12.03 0.04
C ALA A 27 -9.50 -11.69 -0.99
N PHE A 28 -8.32 -12.33 -0.93
CA PHE A 28 -7.29 -12.15 -1.94
C PHE A 28 -7.77 -12.57 -3.33
N VAL A 29 -8.40 -13.74 -3.47
CA VAL A 29 -8.94 -14.19 -4.77
C VAL A 29 -10.03 -13.24 -5.28
N ARG A 30 -10.87 -12.69 -4.40
CA ARG A 30 -12.00 -11.84 -4.79
C ARG A 30 -11.60 -10.42 -5.18
N TYR A 31 -10.62 -9.83 -4.51
CA TYR A 31 -10.34 -8.39 -4.61
C TYR A 31 -9.04 -8.03 -5.31
N LEU A 32 -8.16 -9.00 -5.59
CA LEU A 32 -6.99 -8.76 -6.43
C LEU A 32 -7.39 -8.49 -7.90
N PRO A 33 -6.55 -7.76 -8.65
CA PRO A 33 -6.65 -7.71 -10.11
C PRO A 33 -6.59 -9.10 -10.73
N GLU A 34 -7.13 -9.27 -11.93
CA GLU A 34 -7.36 -10.58 -12.55
C GLU A 34 -6.13 -11.49 -12.55
N ASP A 35 -4.97 -11.00 -12.99
CA ASP A 35 -3.73 -11.80 -13.01
C ASP A 35 -3.25 -12.17 -11.60
N GLY A 36 -3.38 -11.25 -10.64
CA GLY A 36 -3.08 -11.51 -9.23
C GLY A 36 -4.01 -12.55 -8.60
N ALA A 37 -5.31 -12.46 -8.91
CA ALA A 37 -6.32 -13.41 -8.44
C ALA A 37 -6.06 -14.81 -9.01
N ARG A 38 -5.68 -14.94 -10.29
CA ARG A 38 -5.27 -16.22 -10.90
C ARG A 38 -4.03 -16.78 -10.21
N ASN A 39 -3.03 -15.93 -9.99
CA ASN A 39 -1.80 -16.28 -9.30
C ASN A 39 -2.07 -16.90 -7.91
N VAL A 40 -2.81 -16.19 -7.06
CA VAL A 40 -3.17 -16.69 -5.73
C VAL A 40 -4.08 -17.92 -5.80
N SER A 41 -4.96 -17.99 -6.81
CA SER A 41 -5.80 -19.17 -7.04
C SER A 41 -4.98 -20.43 -7.31
N ASP A 42 -3.94 -20.33 -8.15
CA ASP A 42 -3.04 -21.43 -8.44
C ASP A 42 -2.27 -21.87 -7.19
N ASP A 43 -1.82 -20.89 -6.38
CA ASP A 43 -1.11 -21.15 -5.14
C ASP A 43 -2.02 -21.90 -4.14
N ILE A 44 -3.29 -21.50 -4.00
CA ILE A 44 -4.29 -22.21 -3.17
C ILE A 44 -4.54 -23.64 -3.66
N LEU A 45 -4.63 -23.83 -4.98
CA LEU A 45 -4.88 -25.15 -5.56
C LEU A 45 -3.68 -26.09 -5.40
N SER A 46 -2.47 -25.54 -5.35
CA SER A 46 -1.23 -26.27 -5.13
C SER A 46 -1.01 -26.75 -3.69
N CYS A 47 -1.73 -26.19 -2.71
CA CYS A 47 -1.62 -26.64 -1.33
C CYS A 47 -2.20 -28.06 -1.17
N ASP A 48 -1.42 -29.01 -0.64
CA ASP A 48 -1.86 -30.39 -0.42
C ASP A 48 -2.54 -30.59 0.94
N SER A 49 -2.36 -29.63 1.86
CA SER A 49 -2.88 -29.74 3.23
C SER A 49 -3.46 -28.42 3.75
N ASP A 50 -4.31 -28.52 4.79
CA ASP A 50 -4.79 -27.35 5.53
C ASP A 50 -3.63 -26.57 6.18
N SER A 51 -2.52 -27.23 6.50
CA SER A 51 -1.33 -26.58 7.05
C SER A 51 -0.67 -25.66 6.03
N GLU A 52 -0.55 -26.09 4.78
CA GLU A 52 -0.02 -25.26 3.70
C GLU A 52 -0.95 -24.10 3.37
N MET A 53 -2.27 -24.31 3.44
CA MET A 53 -3.24 -23.21 3.27
C MET A 53 -3.09 -22.14 4.37
N ARG A 54 -2.87 -22.55 5.63
CA ARG A 54 -2.54 -21.63 6.73
C ARG A 54 -1.24 -20.87 6.48
N GLN A 55 -0.20 -21.59 6.06
CA GLN A 55 1.10 -20.98 5.76
C GLN A 55 0.98 -19.96 4.62
N LEU A 56 0.19 -20.26 3.57
CA LEU A 56 -0.08 -19.34 2.48
C LEU A 56 -0.84 -18.09 2.96
N ALA A 57 -1.88 -18.25 3.78
CA ALA A 57 -2.62 -17.12 4.34
C ALA A 57 -1.73 -16.24 5.24
N SER A 58 -0.89 -16.86 6.07
CA SER A 58 0.08 -16.19 6.92
C SER A 58 1.13 -15.42 6.10
N HIS A 59 1.65 -16.04 5.03
CA HIS A 59 2.57 -15.39 4.11
C HIS A 59 1.94 -14.18 3.43
N LEU A 60 0.71 -14.30 2.87
CA LEU A 60 0.01 -13.17 2.26
C LEU A 60 -0.27 -12.03 3.26
N LEU A 61 -0.63 -12.37 4.50
CA LEU A 61 -0.82 -11.36 5.55
C LEU A 61 0.50 -10.63 5.86
N THR A 62 1.57 -11.38 6.13
CA THR A 62 2.83 -10.85 6.63
C THR A 62 3.69 -10.20 5.55
N ALA A 63 3.59 -10.66 4.30
CA ALA A 63 4.36 -10.15 3.17
C ALA A 63 3.61 -9.06 2.37
N VAL A 64 2.27 -9.00 2.42
CA VAL A 64 1.49 -7.98 1.69
C VAL A 64 0.78 -7.01 2.63
N LEU A 65 -0.10 -7.49 3.50
CA LEU A 65 -0.99 -6.59 4.26
C LEU A 65 -0.27 -5.84 5.38
N VAL A 66 0.57 -6.52 6.16
CA VAL A 66 1.33 -5.93 7.27
C VAL A 66 2.27 -4.82 6.79
N PRO A 67 3.19 -5.03 5.84
CA PRO A 67 4.13 -3.98 5.43
C PRO A 67 3.42 -2.77 4.84
N MET A 68 2.34 -2.99 4.07
CA MET A 68 1.52 -1.95 3.47
C MET A 68 0.71 -1.14 4.50
N LYS A 69 0.16 -1.78 5.54
CA LYS A 69 -0.63 -1.13 6.59
C LYS A 69 0.22 -0.52 7.70
N ALA A 70 1.30 -1.18 8.10
CA ALA A 70 2.22 -0.74 9.15
C ALA A 70 3.22 0.31 8.67
N HIS A 71 3.28 0.59 7.36
CA HIS A 71 4.27 1.48 6.73
C HIS A 71 5.69 1.06 7.10
N GLY A 72 5.97 -0.25 6.98
CA GLY A 72 7.27 -0.86 7.29
C GLY A 72 7.71 -0.79 8.76
N ARG A 73 6.86 -0.30 9.68
CA ARG A 73 7.18 -0.26 11.12
C ARG A 73 7.28 -1.64 11.77
N VAL A 74 6.79 -2.68 11.10
CA VAL A 74 6.84 -4.07 11.55
C VAL A 74 7.27 -4.92 10.35
N GLN A 75 8.30 -5.74 10.56
CA GLN A 75 8.81 -6.67 9.58
C GLN A 75 8.55 -8.09 10.06
N LEU A 76 7.79 -8.84 9.26
CA LEU A 76 7.24 -10.14 9.66
C LEU A 76 7.17 -11.14 8.52
N ALA A 77 7.74 -10.81 7.36
CA ALA A 77 7.61 -11.64 6.18
C ALA A 77 8.08 -13.06 6.48
N SER A 78 7.15 -14.02 6.44
CA SER A 78 7.50 -15.43 6.45
C SER A 78 8.04 -15.82 5.09
N GLU A 79 8.91 -16.83 5.05
CA GLU A 79 9.41 -17.42 3.81
C GLU A 79 8.25 -17.73 2.84
N SER A 80 8.48 -17.50 1.54
CA SER A 80 7.49 -17.79 0.52
C SER A 80 7.25 -19.31 0.46
N PRO A 81 6.00 -19.78 0.57
CA PRO A 81 5.70 -21.21 0.52
C PRO A 81 5.80 -21.80 -0.90
N ARG A 82 6.06 -20.98 -1.93
CA ARG A 82 6.18 -21.43 -3.31
C ARG A 82 7.57 -21.96 -3.63
N ILE A 83 7.60 -23.15 -4.22
CA ILE A 83 8.80 -23.73 -4.84
C ILE A 83 9.22 -22.88 -6.04
N GLY A 84 10.47 -22.39 -6.05
CA GLY A 84 11.07 -21.64 -7.17
C GLY A 84 11.01 -20.10 -7.08
N ALA A 85 10.53 -19.53 -5.97
CA ALA A 85 10.54 -18.08 -5.75
C ALA A 85 11.97 -17.48 -5.64
N GLU A 86 12.95 -18.31 -5.28
CA GLU A 86 14.34 -17.92 -4.97
C GLU A 86 15.02 -17.11 -6.08
N CYS A 87 14.81 -17.47 -7.35
CA CYS A 87 15.47 -16.78 -8.46
C CYS A 87 14.96 -15.33 -8.64
N GLY A 88 13.67 -15.08 -8.39
CA GLY A 88 13.11 -13.73 -8.42
C GLY A 88 13.51 -12.89 -7.20
N ILE A 89 13.70 -13.54 -6.05
CA ILE A 89 14.11 -12.89 -4.78
C ILE A 89 15.52 -12.31 -4.89
N GLU A 90 16.48 -13.00 -5.51
CA GLU A 90 17.86 -12.49 -5.62
C GLU A 90 17.96 -11.25 -6.54
N GLU A 91 17.19 -11.19 -7.62
CA GLU A 91 17.13 -10.00 -8.49
C GLU A 91 16.62 -8.78 -7.71
N ILE A 92 15.56 -8.98 -6.90
CA ILE A 92 15.00 -7.95 -6.03
C ILE A 92 16.01 -7.52 -4.95
N ALA A 93 16.73 -8.47 -4.36
CA ALA A 93 17.77 -8.19 -3.37
C ALA A 93 18.86 -7.27 -3.95
N SER A 94 19.26 -7.49 -5.20
CA SER A 94 20.21 -6.60 -5.89
C SER A 94 19.65 -5.19 -6.08
N GLU A 95 18.37 -5.05 -6.44
CA GLU A 95 17.74 -3.73 -6.57
C GLU A 95 17.66 -2.98 -5.24
N LEU A 96 17.47 -3.69 -4.14
CA LEU A 96 17.40 -3.14 -2.78
C LEU A 96 18.75 -2.62 -2.28
N ARG A 97 19.84 -3.32 -2.57
CA ARG A 97 21.20 -2.86 -2.23
C ARG A 97 21.55 -1.53 -2.89
N GLU A 98 20.96 -1.27 -4.05
CA GLU A 98 21.15 -0.03 -4.81
C GLU A 98 20.06 1.01 -4.52
N SER A 99 19.07 0.70 -3.67
CA SER A 99 18.05 1.65 -3.22
C SER A 99 18.47 2.31 -1.91
N ALA A 100 18.94 3.54 -1.99
CA ALA A 100 19.12 4.42 -0.84
C ALA A 100 18.53 5.79 -1.20
N ALA A 101 17.54 6.25 -0.43
CA ALA A 101 17.00 7.59 -0.58
C ALA A 101 17.82 8.55 0.27
N SER A 102 18.37 9.59 -0.35
CA SER A 102 19.04 10.68 0.36
C SER A 102 18.01 11.69 0.87
N ASP A 103 18.40 12.52 1.85
CA ASP A 103 17.58 13.65 2.31
C ASP A 103 17.31 14.65 1.17
N GLU A 104 18.26 14.81 0.23
CA GLU A 104 18.10 15.65 -0.97
C GLU A 104 16.99 15.13 -1.90
N ASP A 105 16.86 13.80 -2.03
CA ASP A 105 15.80 13.18 -2.83
C ASP A 105 14.41 13.49 -2.27
N GLN A 106 14.26 13.55 -0.95
CA GLN A 106 12.97 13.87 -0.31
C GLN A 106 12.56 15.33 -0.54
N VAL A 107 13.51 16.27 -0.43
CA VAL A 107 13.26 17.70 -0.69
C VAL A 107 12.90 17.92 -2.16
N TRP A 108 13.63 17.27 -3.07
CA TRP A 108 13.32 17.28 -4.49
C TRP A 108 11.91 16.71 -4.74
N LEU A 109 11.59 15.56 -4.14
CA LEU A 109 10.32 14.86 -4.37
C LEU A 109 9.13 15.72 -3.95
N LYS A 110 9.19 16.40 -2.80
CA LYS A 110 8.14 17.33 -2.37
C LYS A 110 7.96 18.48 -3.35
N THR A 111 9.06 19.08 -3.80
CA THR A 111 9.04 20.18 -4.77
C THR A 111 8.46 19.73 -6.11
N ALA A 112 8.84 18.55 -6.60
CA ALA A 112 8.34 17.97 -7.84
C ALA A 112 6.83 17.66 -7.75
N CYS A 113 6.38 17.06 -6.65
CA CYS A 113 4.97 16.74 -6.44
C CYS A 113 4.10 17.99 -6.34
N LEU A 114 4.55 19.02 -5.62
CA LEU A 114 3.84 20.31 -5.54
C LEU A 114 3.64 20.92 -6.93
N ARG A 115 4.71 21.00 -7.74
CA ARG A 115 4.60 21.51 -9.11
C ARG A 115 3.65 20.68 -9.97
N ARG A 116 3.75 19.36 -9.90
CA ARG A 116 2.89 18.44 -10.66
C ARG A 116 1.43 18.59 -10.29
N ASP A 117 1.12 18.72 -9.01
CA ASP A 117 -0.25 18.71 -8.49
C ASP A 117 -0.84 20.13 -8.35
N GLY A 118 -0.24 21.12 -9.04
CA GLY A 118 -0.72 22.50 -9.04
C GLY A 118 -0.68 23.16 -7.66
N ASN A 119 0.32 22.80 -6.86
CA ASN A 119 0.52 23.20 -5.47
C ASN A 119 -0.72 22.96 -4.59
N SER A 120 -1.52 21.94 -4.91
CA SER A 120 -2.82 21.72 -4.27
C SER A 120 -3.00 20.25 -3.88
N CYS A 121 -3.86 20.01 -2.89
CA CYS A 121 -4.30 18.66 -2.58
C CYS A 121 -5.06 18.06 -3.77
N VAL A 122 -4.63 16.89 -4.25
CA VAL A 122 -5.23 16.23 -5.42
C VAL A 122 -6.69 15.81 -5.25
N ILE A 123 -7.21 15.76 -4.01
CA ILE A 123 -8.60 15.39 -3.72
C ILE A 123 -9.48 16.62 -3.52
N SER A 124 -9.10 17.52 -2.59
CA SER A 124 -9.94 18.69 -2.26
C SER A 124 -9.74 19.86 -3.22
N GLY A 125 -8.60 19.92 -3.89
CA GLY A 125 -8.16 21.10 -4.65
C GLY A 125 -7.89 22.32 -3.76
N TYR A 126 -7.74 22.13 -2.45
CA TYR A 126 -7.26 23.20 -1.57
C TYR A 126 -5.76 23.41 -1.76
N TYR A 127 -5.36 24.67 -1.79
CA TYR A 127 -4.01 25.10 -2.15
C TYR A 127 -3.06 24.96 -0.95
N ASP A 128 -1.78 24.70 -1.20
CA ASP A 128 -0.79 24.62 -0.13
C ASP A 128 -0.50 26.02 0.45
N VAL A 129 -0.66 26.13 1.77
CA VAL A 129 -0.51 27.41 2.47
C VAL A 129 0.91 27.97 2.36
N ASN A 130 1.94 27.13 2.36
CA ASN A 130 3.33 27.58 2.28
C ASN A 130 3.65 28.08 0.88
N GLU A 131 3.15 27.39 -0.16
CA GLU A 131 3.31 27.85 -1.54
C GLU A 131 2.56 29.16 -1.79
N ALA A 132 1.37 29.35 -1.19
CA ALA A 132 0.64 30.62 -1.29
C ALA A 132 1.43 31.77 -0.64
N MET A 133 1.99 31.53 0.54
CA MET A 133 2.84 32.51 1.24
C MET A 133 4.11 32.84 0.45
N LYS A 134 4.81 31.83 -0.10
CA LYS A 134 6.02 32.03 -0.92
C LYS A 134 5.74 32.88 -2.17
N ALA A 135 4.63 32.62 -2.83
CA ALA A 135 4.21 33.36 -4.02
C ALA A 135 3.57 34.73 -3.70
N GLN A 136 3.36 35.05 -2.41
CA GLN A 136 2.70 36.28 -1.96
C GLN A 136 1.34 36.49 -2.63
N LEU A 137 0.59 35.40 -2.83
CA LEU A 137 -0.71 35.46 -3.49
C LEU A 137 -1.69 36.26 -2.62
N PRO A 138 -2.36 37.28 -3.17
CA PRO A 138 -3.52 37.89 -2.53
C PRO A 138 -4.57 36.84 -2.20
N GLU A 139 -5.32 37.01 -1.10
CA GLU A 139 -6.41 36.08 -0.75
C GLU A 139 -7.45 35.92 -1.86
N SER A 140 -7.64 36.96 -2.70
CA SER A 140 -8.53 36.92 -3.87
C SER A 140 -8.09 35.94 -4.95
N ASP A 141 -6.80 35.63 -5.01
CA ASP A 141 -6.19 34.85 -6.09
C ASP A 141 -6.05 33.37 -5.70
N ILE A 142 -6.41 33.02 -4.47
CA ILE A 142 -6.45 31.63 -3.97
C ILE A 142 -7.71 30.97 -4.55
N PRO A 143 -7.58 29.94 -5.40
CA PRO A 143 -8.73 29.38 -6.13
C PRO A 143 -9.82 28.79 -5.21
N ARG A 144 -9.43 28.38 -4.00
CA ARG A 144 -10.31 27.79 -2.97
C ARG A 144 -9.87 28.27 -1.58
N ALA A 145 -9.54 27.33 -0.70
CA ALA A 145 -8.96 27.59 0.61
C ALA A 145 -7.51 27.10 0.64
N THR A 146 -6.74 27.54 1.63
CA THR A 146 -5.41 27.03 1.91
C THR A 146 -5.42 25.97 3.00
N VAL A 147 -4.50 25.01 2.89
CA VAL A 147 -4.29 23.93 3.85
C VAL A 147 -2.81 23.58 3.94
N PHE A 148 -2.41 22.90 5.01
CA PHE A 148 -1.11 22.23 5.05
C PHE A 148 -1.18 20.94 4.22
N THR A 149 -0.20 20.76 3.33
CA THR A 149 -0.08 19.56 2.51
C THR A 149 1.22 18.81 2.74
N GLU A 150 1.18 17.52 2.46
CA GLU A 150 2.33 16.62 2.50
C GLU A 150 2.43 15.75 1.26
N VAL A 151 3.61 15.19 1.04
CA VAL A 151 3.82 14.13 0.07
C VAL A 151 3.27 12.83 0.63
N THR A 152 2.20 12.35 0.03
CA THR A 152 1.53 11.10 0.37
C THR A 152 2.01 9.98 -0.56
N PRO A 153 2.76 8.99 -0.04
CA PRO A 153 3.09 7.80 -0.81
C PRO A 153 1.87 6.88 -1.00
N ILE A 154 1.76 6.23 -2.16
CA ILE A 154 0.79 5.16 -2.41
C ILE A 154 1.27 3.88 -1.75
N PHE A 155 2.49 3.48 -2.06
CA PHE A 155 3.22 2.40 -1.41
C PHE A 155 4.18 3.01 -0.39
N PRO A 156 4.19 2.55 0.88
CA PRO A 156 4.99 3.18 1.92
C PRO A 156 6.47 3.35 1.55
N PHE A 157 7.06 4.50 1.87
CA PHE A 157 8.49 4.78 1.57
C PHE A 157 9.45 3.78 2.22
N SER A 158 9.05 3.19 3.34
CA SER A 158 9.76 2.12 4.02
C SER A 158 9.95 0.87 3.15
N LEU A 159 9.23 0.72 2.04
CA LEU A 159 9.41 -0.38 1.09
C LEU A 159 10.64 -0.23 0.18
N GLY A 160 11.38 0.87 0.29
CA GLY A 160 12.59 1.13 -0.49
C GLY A 160 13.82 1.50 0.34
N ASN A 161 13.80 1.29 1.67
CA ASN A 161 14.95 1.61 2.53
C ASN A 161 15.17 0.49 3.56
N PHE A 162 16.31 -0.20 3.47
CA PHE A 162 16.60 -1.37 4.29
C PHE A 162 18.09 -1.50 4.59
N SER A 163 18.39 -2.07 5.75
CA SER A 163 19.71 -2.56 6.08
C SER A 163 19.95 -3.96 5.49
N GLU A 164 21.22 -4.34 5.25
CA GLU A 164 21.60 -5.68 4.76
C GLU A 164 20.87 -6.87 5.43
N PRO A 165 20.71 -6.95 6.77
CA PRO A 165 20.00 -8.07 7.40
C PRO A 165 18.50 -8.12 7.05
N GLU A 166 17.92 -7.03 6.54
CA GLU A 166 16.49 -6.91 6.22
C GLU A 166 16.17 -7.20 4.75
N ILE A 167 17.20 -7.34 3.90
CA ILE A 167 17.05 -7.49 2.44
C ILE A 167 16.28 -8.77 2.08
N SER A 168 16.54 -9.90 2.75
CA SER A 168 15.84 -11.16 2.47
C SER A 168 14.33 -11.07 2.72
N ASN A 169 13.95 -10.55 3.90
CA ASN A 169 12.54 -10.34 4.26
C ASN A 169 11.86 -9.37 3.30
N THR A 170 12.56 -8.31 2.93
CA THR A 170 12.06 -7.30 2.01
C THR A 170 11.88 -7.85 0.60
N SER A 171 12.82 -8.67 0.14
CA SER A 171 12.72 -9.31 -1.17
C SER A 171 11.50 -10.24 -1.23
N THR A 172 11.19 -10.90 -0.11
CA THR A 172 9.97 -11.69 0.06
C THR A 172 8.70 -10.83 0.01
N VAL A 173 8.70 -9.64 0.63
CA VAL A 173 7.59 -8.67 0.53
C VAL A 173 7.36 -8.27 -0.93
N TRP A 174 8.41 -7.91 -1.64
CA TRP A 174 8.31 -7.49 -3.05
C TRP A 174 7.91 -8.62 -3.99
N GLU A 175 8.40 -9.84 -3.77
CA GLU A 175 7.96 -11.02 -4.52
C GLU A 175 6.45 -11.23 -4.35
N ALA A 176 5.95 -11.21 -3.11
CA ALA A 176 4.53 -11.36 -2.81
C ALA A 176 3.69 -10.20 -3.42
N LEU A 177 4.20 -8.96 -3.37
CA LEU A 177 3.55 -7.81 -4.02
C LEU A 177 3.46 -7.97 -5.53
N TYR A 178 4.54 -8.41 -6.20
CA TYR A 178 4.52 -8.66 -7.64
C TYR A 178 3.66 -9.85 -8.02
N ARG A 179 3.59 -10.87 -7.16
CA ARG A 179 2.71 -12.02 -7.34
C ARG A 179 1.24 -11.61 -7.27
N CYS A 180 0.88 -10.77 -6.30
CA CYS A 180 -0.48 -10.27 -6.09
C CYS A 180 -0.87 -9.16 -7.08
N PHE A 181 0.09 -8.35 -7.53
CA PHE A 181 -0.14 -7.19 -8.39
C PHE A 181 0.88 -7.14 -9.55
N PRO A 182 0.80 -8.09 -10.52
CA PRO A 182 1.84 -8.24 -11.55
C PRO A 182 2.07 -6.99 -12.41
N SER A 183 1.03 -6.19 -12.64
CA SER A 183 1.06 -4.95 -13.40
C SER A 183 2.05 -3.92 -12.85
N ILE A 184 2.28 -3.89 -11.55
CA ILE A 184 3.25 -3.00 -10.89
C ILE A 184 4.66 -3.24 -11.47
N ARG A 185 5.07 -4.50 -11.63
CA ARG A 185 6.36 -4.85 -12.23
C ARG A 185 6.33 -4.80 -13.75
N SER A 186 5.32 -5.40 -14.37
CA SER A 186 5.31 -5.64 -15.82
C SER A 186 5.01 -4.37 -16.63
N ARG A 187 4.02 -3.57 -16.20
CA ARG A 187 3.54 -2.35 -16.87
C ARG A 187 4.30 -1.11 -16.40
N ASP A 188 4.37 -0.89 -15.08
CA ASP A 188 4.92 0.37 -14.55
C ASP A 188 6.43 0.33 -14.32
N LYS A 189 7.02 -0.88 -14.39
CA LYS A 189 8.42 -1.13 -14.02
C LYS A 189 8.72 -0.56 -12.63
N PHE A 190 7.76 -0.62 -11.71
CA PHE A 190 7.91 -0.11 -10.36
C PHE A 190 8.69 -1.13 -9.55
N SER A 191 9.71 -0.64 -8.86
CA SER A 191 10.67 -1.44 -8.12
C SER A 191 11.10 -0.73 -6.84
N PRO A 192 11.85 -1.38 -5.94
CA PRO A 192 12.29 -0.76 -4.69
C PRO A 192 12.97 0.60 -4.90
N ARG A 193 13.73 0.75 -5.99
CA ARG A 193 14.41 2.01 -6.36
C ARG A 193 13.46 3.16 -6.69
N LYS A 194 12.24 2.86 -7.12
CA LYS A 194 11.23 3.85 -7.52
C LYS A 194 10.27 4.23 -6.39
N VAL A 195 10.45 3.67 -5.19
CA VAL A 195 9.59 3.97 -4.04
C VAL A 195 9.57 5.47 -3.72
N ASN A 196 10.70 6.17 -3.88
CA ASN A 196 10.82 7.62 -3.69
C ASN A 196 10.72 8.37 -5.04
N SER A 197 9.68 8.09 -5.83
CA SER A 197 9.46 8.75 -7.11
C SER A 197 8.05 9.31 -7.23
N THR A 198 7.87 10.24 -8.16
CA THR A 198 6.58 10.92 -8.37
C THR A 198 5.46 9.95 -8.75
N CYS A 199 5.74 8.83 -9.41
CA CYS A 199 4.70 7.85 -9.75
C CYS A 199 4.14 7.13 -8.51
N ASN A 200 4.82 7.18 -7.36
CA ASN A 200 4.35 6.63 -6.10
C ASN A 200 3.80 7.69 -5.14
N THR A 201 3.73 8.96 -5.52
CA THR A 201 3.43 10.03 -4.57
C THR A 201 2.42 11.04 -5.10
N MET A 202 1.68 11.66 -4.18
CA MET A 202 0.71 12.72 -4.43
C MET A 202 0.77 13.79 -3.35
N ILE A 203 0.39 15.02 -3.68
CA ILE A 203 0.13 16.05 -2.68
C ILE A 203 -1.27 15.84 -2.09
N MET A 204 -1.33 15.63 -0.77
CA MET A 204 -2.60 15.62 -0.05
C MET A 204 -2.57 16.54 1.16
N GLN A 205 -3.73 17.06 1.53
CA GLN A 205 -3.90 17.72 2.82
C GLN A 205 -3.72 16.71 3.97
N LEU A 206 -3.17 17.17 5.10
CA LEU A 206 -2.75 16.32 6.22
C LEU A 206 -3.79 15.30 6.69
N SER A 207 -5.06 15.69 6.78
CA SER A 207 -6.11 14.79 7.25
C SER A 207 -6.49 13.71 6.24
N LEU A 208 -6.46 14.04 4.94
CA LEU A 208 -6.69 13.07 3.87
C LEU A 208 -5.48 12.16 3.68
N ASP A 209 -4.25 12.68 3.82
CA ASP A 209 -3.02 11.87 3.87
C ASP A 209 -3.13 10.79 4.96
N LEU A 210 -3.53 11.19 6.17
CA LEU A 210 -3.70 10.24 7.27
C LEU A 210 -4.80 9.21 6.98
N ALA A 211 -5.94 9.63 6.42
CA ALA A 211 -7.02 8.72 6.04
C ALA A 211 -6.59 7.73 4.95
N PHE A 212 -5.82 8.20 3.97
CA PHE A 212 -5.28 7.41 2.88
C PHE A 212 -4.29 6.35 3.40
N LYS A 213 -3.29 6.77 4.17
CA LYS A 213 -2.34 5.90 4.88
C LYS A 213 -3.03 4.87 5.79
N ARG A 214 -4.16 5.25 6.42
CA ARG A 214 -4.92 4.32 7.27
C ARG A 214 -5.84 3.36 6.50
N TYR A 215 -5.89 3.45 5.17
CA TYR A 215 -6.83 2.70 4.32
C TYR A 215 -8.29 3.00 4.65
N THR A 216 -8.60 4.18 5.20
CA THR A 216 -9.99 4.65 5.38
C THR A 216 -10.46 5.50 4.21
N LEU A 217 -9.54 5.85 3.30
CA LEU A 217 -9.76 6.55 2.03
C LEU A 217 -8.91 5.89 0.94
N THR A 218 -9.47 5.67 -0.24
CA THR A 218 -8.74 5.15 -1.41
C THR A 218 -9.19 5.83 -2.70
N LEU A 219 -8.36 5.70 -3.73
CA LEU A 219 -8.66 6.13 -5.10
C LEU A 219 -8.78 4.88 -5.99
N GLU A 220 -9.99 4.56 -6.42
CA GLU A 220 -10.27 3.40 -7.27
C GLU A 220 -10.34 3.80 -8.75
N PRO A 221 -9.55 3.20 -9.66
CA PRO A 221 -9.63 3.53 -11.08
C PRO A 221 -11.05 3.35 -11.63
N THR A 222 -11.53 4.30 -12.44
CA THR A 222 -12.89 4.25 -13.03
C THR A 222 -12.91 3.61 -14.42
N GLY A 223 -11.74 3.24 -14.96
CA GLY A 223 -11.55 2.82 -16.35
C GLY A 223 -11.30 4.00 -17.30
N THR A 224 -11.53 5.24 -16.85
CA THR A 224 -11.06 6.45 -17.55
C THR A 224 -9.65 6.78 -17.10
N GLU A 225 -8.77 7.11 -18.05
CA GLU A 225 -7.37 7.41 -17.77
C GLU A 225 -7.21 8.51 -16.73
N ASN A 226 -6.38 8.28 -15.72
CA ASN A 226 -6.09 9.20 -14.61
C ASN A 226 -7.32 9.66 -13.81
N ASN A 227 -8.46 8.99 -13.93
CA ASN A 227 -9.67 9.29 -13.17
C ASN A 227 -9.97 8.19 -12.15
N TYR A 228 -10.31 8.62 -10.94
CA TYR A 228 -10.46 7.74 -9.80
C TYR A 228 -11.69 8.09 -8.98
N ARG A 229 -12.42 7.06 -8.57
CA ARG A 229 -13.49 7.16 -7.58
C ARG A 229 -12.88 7.24 -6.19
N VAL A 230 -13.30 8.25 -5.43
CA VAL A 230 -12.92 8.39 -4.03
C VAL A 230 -13.78 7.47 -3.18
N VAL A 231 -13.18 6.41 -2.65
CA VAL A 231 -13.87 5.43 -1.80
C VAL A 231 -13.46 5.63 -0.35
N ARG A 232 -14.47 5.60 0.53
CA ARG A 232 -14.31 5.80 1.98
C ARG A 232 -14.73 4.54 2.70
N TYR A 233 -14.04 4.22 3.77
CA TYR A 233 -14.31 3.06 4.62
C TYR A 233 -14.59 3.49 6.07
N PRO A 234 -15.12 2.60 6.92
CA PRO A 234 -15.30 2.89 8.35
C PRO A 234 -14.01 3.45 8.99
N GLY A 235 -14.15 4.53 9.76
CA GLY A 235 -13.03 5.26 10.35
C GLY A 235 -12.59 6.49 9.55
N PHE A 236 -13.16 6.77 8.38
CA PHE A 236 -12.97 8.05 7.68
C PHE A 236 -13.58 9.22 8.48
N PRO A 237 -12.85 10.30 8.77
CA PRO A 237 -13.41 11.43 9.53
C PRO A 237 -14.45 12.18 8.70
N THR A 238 -15.71 12.14 9.14
CA THR A 238 -16.88 12.62 8.39
C THR A 238 -16.87 14.12 8.10
N ILE A 239 -16.11 14.92 8.86
CA ILE A 239 -15.91 16.35 8.59
C ILE A 239 -15.29 16.60 7.21
N HIS A 240 -14.50 15.65 6.69
CA HIS A 240 -13.85 15.74 5.38
C HIS A 240 -14.74 15.26 4.23
N ASN A 241 -16.01 14.93 4.46
CA ASN A 241 -16.96 14.65 3.37
C ASN A 241 -17.15 15.86 2.45
N ARG A 242 -17.01 17.08 2.99
CA ARG A 242 -17.06 18.33 2.23
C ARG A 242 -15.84 18.55 1.32
N ASP A 243 -14.75 17.85 1.61
CA ASP A 243 -13.49 17.98 0.88
C ASP A 243 -13.42 17.02 -0.31
N ILE A 244 -14.40 16.12 -0.44
CA ILE A 244 -14.52 15.22 -1.60
C ILE A 244 -15.31 15.93 -2.69
N PRO A 245 -14.89 15.86 -3.97
CA PRO A 245 -15.67 16.42 -5.07
C PRO A 245 -17.12 15.91 -5.05
N PRO A 246 -18.12 16.74 -5.38
CA PRO A 246 -19.53 16.31 -5.41
C PRO A 246 -19.80 15.12 -6.34
N THR A 247 -18.99 14.95 -7.38
CA THR A 247 -19.03 13.79 -8.29
C THR A 247 -18.59 12.48 -7.61
N GLY A 248 -17.86 12.57 -6.49
CA GLY A 248 -17.18 11.45 -5.85
C GLY A 248 -15.95 10.95 -6.62
N GLU A 249 -15.49 11.71 -7.61
CA GLU A 249 -14.40 11.33 -8.51
C GLU A 249 -13.37 12.46 -8.63
N VAL A 250 -12.10 12.08 -8.77
CA VAL A 250 -10.95 12.97 -8.95
C VAL A 250 -10.23 12.59 -10.24
N THR A 251 -9.80 13.59 -11.01
CA THR A 251 -8.93 13.39 -12.17
C THR A 251 -7.57 13.96 -11.83
N LEU A 252 -6.53 13.12 -11.90
CA LEU A 252 -5.16 13.55 -11.67
C LEU A 252 -4.62 14.17 -12.94
N THR A 253 -4.15 15.41 -12.86
CA THR A 253 -3.61 16.17 -13.98
C THR A 253 -2.24 16.71 -13.62
N ALA A 254 -1.29 16.61 -14.55
CA ALA A 254 0.03 17.20 -14.37
C ALA A 254 -0.02 18.68 -14.76
N HIS A 255 0.27 19.58 -13.83
CA HIS A 255 0.26 21.03 -14.02
C HIS A 255 1.61 21.59 -14.53
N ASN A 256 2.48 20.73 -15.06
CA ASN A 256 3.88 21.04 -15.39
C ASN A 256 4.08 21.80 -16.71
N ASP A 257 5.23 22.48 -16.79
CA ASP A 257 5.86 23.05 -17.99
C ASP A 257 6.09 21.95 -19.07
N PRO A 258 5.78 22.19 -20.37
CA PRO A 258 5.90 21.20 -21.46
C PRO A 258 7.25 20.48 -21.60
N TYR A 259 8.31 20.97 -20.96
CA TYR A 259 9.67 20.44 -21.03
C TYR A 259 10.06 19.46 -19.91
N ASN A 260 9.24 19.33 -18.85
CA ASN A 260 9.50 18.45 -17.70
C ASN A 260 8.22 17.70 -17.27
N LEU A 261 7.84 16.70 -18.06
CA LEU A 261 6.72 15.81 -17.77
C LEU A 261 7.02 14.94 -16.54
N LEU A 262 6.74 15.44 -15.34
CA LEU A 262 6.72 14.60 -14.14
C LEU A 262 5.56 13.60 -14.25
N ASN A 263 5.87 12.33 -14.05
CA ASN A 263 4.88 11.27 -14.11
C ASN A 263 3.76 11.49 -13.10
N LEU A 264 2.53 11.29 -13.57
CA LEU A 264 1.37 11.15 -12.70
C LEU A 264 1.53 9.91 -11.82
N PRO A 265 0.81 9.87 -10.68
CA PRO A 265 0.78 8.69 -9.84
C PRO A 265 0.29 7.47 -10.63
N SER A 266 0.94 6.33 -10.45
CA SER A 266 0.61 5.12 -11.20
C SER A 266 -0.80 4.64 -10.85
N SER A 267 -1.59 4.38 -11.90
CA SER A 267 -2.90 3.76 -11.76
C SER A 267 -2.82 2.33 -11.19
N SER A 268 -1.76 1.55 -11.49
CA SER A 268 -1.62 0.19 -10.93
C SER A 268 -1.33 0.22 -9.44
N LEU A 269 -0.54 1.21 -8.98
CA LEU A 269 -0.27 1.38 -7.56
C LEU A 269 -1.55 1.78 -6.81
N LEU A 270 -2.35 2.69 -7.38
CA LEU A 270 -3.64 3.08 -6.80
C LEU A 270 -4.65 1.93 -6.78
N GLU A 271 -4.71 1.13 -7.86
CA GLU A 271 -5.50 -0.09 -7.93
C GLU A 271 -5.10 -1.08 -6.82
N ALA A 272 -3.79 -1.32 -6.66
CA ALA A 272 -3.28 -2.21 -5.61
C ALA A 272 -3.60 -1.70 -4.20
N HIS A 273 -3.40 -0.40 -3.94
CA HIS A 273 -3.75 0.22 -2.67
C HIS A 273 -5.25 0.07 -2.36
N ALA A 274 -6.12 0.25 -3.35
CA ALA A 274 -7.56 0.07 -3.19
C ALA A 274 -7.96 -1.40 -2.95
N ALA A 275 -7.35 -2.35 -3.68
CA ALA A 275 -7.55 -3.77 -3.47
C ALA A 275 -7.13 -4.20 -2.05
N ILE A 276 -5.97 -3.74 -1.58
CA ILE A 276 -5.48 -3.98 -0.22
C ILE A 276 -6.47 -3.42 0.80
N ALA A 277 -7.02 -2.21 0.59
CA ALA A 277 -8.05 -1.66 1.48
C ALA A 277 -9.26 -2.61 1.61
N LYS A 278 -9.80 -3.09 0.48
CA LYS A 278 -10.93 -4.03 0.47
C LYS A 278 -10.62 -5.28 1.28
N ILE A 279 -9.44 -5.87 1.07
CA ILE A 279 -8.98 -7.06 1.81
C ILE A 279 -8.86 -6.75 3.30
N LEU A 280 -8.20 -5.66 3.69
CA LEU A 280 -8.02 -5.25 5.09
C LEU A 280 -9.36 -5.07 5.82
N HIS A 281 -10.36 -4.50 5.16
CA HIS A 281 -11.67 -4.25 5.74
C HIS A 281 -12.53 -5.51 5.83
N VAL A 282 -12.60 -6.30 4.75
CA VAL A 282 -13.46 -7.50 4.69
C VAL A 282 -12.94 -8.61 5.61
N THR A 283 -11.61 -8.77 5.73
CA THR A 283 -11.01 -9.75 6.65
C THR A 283 -10.97 -9.26 8.11
N GLY A 284 -11.14 -7.95 8.32
CA GLY A 284 -10.91 -7.29 9.60
C GLY A 284 -9.43 -7.22 10.01
N MET A 285 -8.49 -7.56 9.13
CA MET A 285 -7.05 -7.49 9.41
C MET A 285 -6.56 -6.06 9.58
N GLY A 286 -7.20 -5.07 8.95
CA GLY A 286 -6.85 -3.66 9.13
C GLY A 286 -6.89 -3.20 10.60
N ARG A 287 -7.95 -3.59 11.33
CA ARG A 287 -8.08 -3.29 12.76
C ARG A 287 -7.16 -4.14 13.63
N HIS A 288 -6.97 -5.40 13.26
CA HIS A 288 -6.09 -6.31 14.00
C HIS A 288 -4.63 -5.83 13.98
N ILE A 289 -4.10 -5.51 12.79
CA ILE A 289 -2.75 -4.96 12.62
C ILE A 289 -2.59 -3.66 13.41
N GLU A 290 -3.57 -2.76 13.33
CA GLU A 290 -3.53 -1.49 14.07
C GLU A 290 -3.48 -1.69 15.58
N LYS A 291 -4.28 -2.61 16.13
CA LYS A 291 -4.26 -2.97 17.54
C LYS A 291 -2.89 -3.49 17.99
N VAL A 292 -2.30 -4.41 17.23
CA VAL A 292 -0.97 -4.96 17.54
C VAL A 292 0.11 -3.87 17.53
N LEU A 293 0.06 -2.96 16.55
CA LEU A 293 0.98 -1.82 16.47
C LEU A 293 0.84 -0.86 17.65
N GLU A 294 -0.38 -0.62 18.14
CA GLU A 294 -0.64 0.22 19.30
C GLU A 294 -0.15 -0.42 20.61
N GLU A 295 -0.35 -1.73 20.77
CA GLU A 295 0.15 -2.48 21.93
C GLU A 295 1.67 -2.44 22.00
N ARG A 296 2.37 -2.60 20.86
CA ARG A 296 3.84 -2.45 20.78
C ARG A 296 4.33 -1.10 21.29
N ARG A 297 3.66 0.01 20.91
CA ARG A 297 4.06 1.36 21.36
C ARG A 297 3.95 1.57 22.87
N LYS A 298 3.16 0.75 23.56
CA LYS A 298 2.95 0.84 25.01
C LYS A 298 4.00 0.06 25.81
N ILE A 299 4.86 -0.72 25.16
CA ILE A 299 5.92 -1.52 25.80
C ILE A 299 7.25 -0.76 25.66
N PRO A 300 7.76 -0.10 26.72
CA PRO A 300 8.92 0.78 26.62
C PRO A 300 10.28 0.06 26.46
N CYS A 301 10.31 -1.27 26.52
CA CYS A 301 11.53 -2.05 26.79
C CYS A 301 12.00 -2.95 25.63
N LEU A 302 11.43 -2.84 24.43
CA LEU A 302 11.76 -3.70 23.27
C LEU A 302 12.80 -3.09 22.32
N GLU A 303 13.55 -2.07 22.75
CA GLU A 303 14.51 -1.37 21.89
C GLU A 303 15.93 -1.96 21.85
N THR A 304 16.24 -3.05 22.57
CA THR A 304 17.66 -3.49 22.67
C THR A 304 17.97 -4.97 22.46
N GLU A 305 17.00 -5.86 22.39
CA GLU A 305 17.28 -7.28 22.12
C GLU A 305 16.40 -7.72 20.94
N GLY A 306 17.02 -7.88 19.77
CA GLY A 306 16.40 -8.26 18.49
C GLY A 306 15.83 -9.68 18.44
N THR A 307 15.27 -10.15 19.56
CA THR A 307 14.60 -11.44 19.72
C THR A 307 13.41 -11.24 20.64
N THR A 308 12.25 -10.85 20.10
CA THR A 308 11.01 -10.89 20.89
C THR A 308 9.83 -11.35 20.06
N ASP A 309 9.18 -12.33 20.67
CA ASP A 309 7.93 -13.02 20.41
C ASP A 309 6.88 -12.27 19.57
N LEU A 310 7.02 -12.41 18.25
CA LEU A 310 6.02 -12.04 17.26
C LEU A 310 4.95 -13.14 17.06
N GLN A 311 4.98 -14.17 17.91
CA GLN A 311 4.04 -15.26 17.88
C GLN A 311 2.62 -14.69 18.09
N SER A 312 2.37 -13.56 18.73
CA SER A 312 1.04 -12.92 18.82
C SER A 312 0.31 -12.66 17.48
N LEU A 313 1.04 -12.41 16.39
CA LEU A 313 0.45 -12.28 15.04
C LEU A 313 0.30 -13.64 14.33
N LEU A 314 1.11 -14.64 14.74
CA LEU A 314 1.11 -16.01 14.24
C LEU A 314 0.25 -16.97 15.11
N MET A 315 -0.13 -16.59 16.33
CA MET A 315 -0.90 -17.38 17.32
C MET A 315 -2.39 -17.40 16.98
N VAL A 316 -2.80 -16.69 15.93
CA VAL A 316 -4.18 -16.62 15.42
C VAL A 316 -4.30 -17.35 14.07
N PHE A 317 -3.23 -18.01 13.60
CA PHE A 317 -3.19 -18.77 12.34
C PHE A 317 -2.79 -20.22 12.54
#